data_AF-A0A6N2M6M3-F1
#
_entry.id   AF-A0A6N2M6M3-F1
#
_cell.length_a   1.000
_cell.length_b   1.000
_cell.length_c   1.000
_cell.angle_alpha   90.00
_cell.angle_beta   90.00
_cell.angle_gamma   90.00
#
_symmetry.space_group_name_H-M   'P 1'
#
loop_
_entity.id
_entity.type
_entity.pdbx_description
1 polymer ?
#
loop_
_entity_poly.entity_id
_entity_poly.type
_entity_poly.pdbx_seq_one_letter_code
_entity_poly.pdbx_strand_id
1 'polypeptide(L)'
;AWCVGPLCLVDAPRAEREPHEKPTWIKWLDQKLEQGRPVLYVAFGSQVYISPQQLKEIAIGLKESSVNFLWVTRAKELELGGEFELEERIGDRGIVVREWVDQREILMHRSVSGFLSHCGWNSVLESICAGVPILAWPMMAEQPLNARMVAEEIRVGLRVETCNGSVRGFVKREGLKKMVEELMEGEMGKEVRKNVEEYGELARKAMEVGGGSSWRTLDALVNDLTCAERGTR
;
A
#
# COMPACT_ATOMS: atom_id res chain seq x y z
N ALA A 1 15.12 -8.30 -21.52
CA ALA A 1 13.99 -7.52 -20.96
C ALA A 1 14.53 -6.15 -20.52
N TRP A 2 13.73 -5.09 -20.64
CA TRP A 2 14.12 -3.74 -20.23
C TRP A 2 13.55 -3.43 -18.83
N CYS A 3 14.39 -3.48 -17.81
CA CYS A 3 14.00 -3.15 -16.43
C CYS A 3 14.21 -1.65 -16.17
N VAL A 4 13.14 -0.86 -16.22
CA VAL A 4 13.20 0.62 -16.16
C VAL A 4 12.49 1.22 -14.94
N GLY A 5 12.01 0.39 -14.01
CA GLY A 5 11.30 0.84 -12.81
C GLY A 5 12.19 1.03 -11.58
N PRO A 6 11.62 1.44 -10.43
CA PRO A 6 10.20 1.79 -10.25
C PRO A 6 9.87 3.21 -10.72
N LEU A 7 8.90 3.33 -11.63
CA LEU A 7 8.51 4.62 -12.22
C LEU A 7 7.74 5.52 -11.26
N CYS A 8 7.24 5.00 -10.14
CA CYS A 8 6.61 5.81 -9.10
C CYS A 8 7.59 6.74 -8.36
N LEU A 9 8.91 6.55 -8.53
CA LEU A 9 9.94 7.47 -8.04
C LEU A 9 10.20 8.65 -8.97
N VAL A 10 9.69 8.62 -10.20
CA VAL A 10 9.76 9.78 -11.09
C VAL A 10 8.83 10.85 -10.51
N ASP A 11 9.37 12.03 -10.28
CA ASP A 11 8.54 13.16 -9.89
C ASP A 11 7.61 13.51 -11.04
N ALA A 12 6.30 13.38 -10.81
CA ALA A 12 5.34 14.01 -11.70
C ALA A 12 5.61 15.53 -11.67
N PRO A 13 5.43 16.24 -12.80
CA PRO A 13 5.39 17.70 -12.76
C PRO A 13 4.40 18.09 -11.67
N ARG A 14 4.86 18.78 -10.64
CA ARG A 14 3.95 19.31 -9.61
C ARG A 14 3.01 20.24 -10.36
N ALA A 15 1.77 19.81 -10.58
CA ALA A 15 0.69 20.77 -10.70
C ALA A 15 0.81 21.59 -9.42
N GLU A 16 1.04 22.89 -9.55
CA GLU A 16 0.96 23.82 -8.43
C GLU A 16 -0.39 23.55 -7.78
N ARG A 17 -0.39 22.83 -6.65
CA ARG A 17 -1.56 22.75 -5.82
C ARG A 17 -1.75 24.19 -5.37
N GLU A 18 -2.77 24.85 -5.93
CA GLU A 18 -3.40 26.01 -5.32
C GLU A 18 -3.37 25.82 -3.79
N PRO A 19 -3.09 26.86 -2.99
CA PRO A 19 -2.97 26.76 -1.54
C PRO A 19 -4.34 26.42 -0.91
N HIS A 20 -4.78 25.19 -1.14
CA HIS A 20 -5.96 24.59 -0.58
C HIS A 20 -5.60 24.08 0.79
N GLU A 21 -6.55 24.25 1.70
CA GLU A 21 -6.45 23.73 3.04
C GLU A 21 -6.11 22.23 3.02
N LYS A 22 -5.16 21.80 3.84
CA LYS A 22 -4.77 20.39 3.95
C LYS A 22 -6.03 19.53 4.17
N PRO A 23 -6.22 18.43 3.42
CA PRO A 23 -7.29 17.47 3.65
C PRO A 23 -7.34 16.99 5.10
N THR A 24 -8.53 16.64 5.57
CA THR A 24 -8.78 16.22 6.95
C THR A 24 -8.00 14.98 7.36
N TRP A 25 -7.76 14.07 6.41
CA TRP A 25 -6.96 12.86 6.64
C TRP A 25 -5.46 13.17 6.77
N ILE A 26 -4.91 14.17 6.06
CA ILE A 26 -3.52 14.62 6.27
C ILE A 26 -3.37 15.22 7.66
N LYS A 27 -4.27 16.13 8.06
CA LYS A 27 -4.24 16.72 9.40
C LYS A 27 -4.30 15.66 10.51
N TRP A 28 -5.07 14.59 10.28
CA TRP A 28 -5.13 13.47 11.20
C TRP A 28 -3.82 12.66 11.24
N LEU A 29 -3.18 12.41 10.09
CA LEU A 29 -1.87 11.78 10.05
C LEU A 29 -0.80 12.62 10.75
N ASP A 30 -0.80 13.95 10.54
CA ASP A 30 0.07 14.92 11.23
C ASP A 30 -0.10 14.80 12.76
N GLN A 31 -1.35 14.78 13.24
CA GLN A 31 -1.66 14.60 14.66
C GLN A 31 -1.15 13.25 15.21
N LYS A 32 -1.25 12.17 14.44
CA LYS A 32 -0.73 10.86 14.85
C LYS A 32 0.80 10.83 14.91
N LEU A 33 1.46 11.53 13.99
CA LEU A 33 2.90 11.70 14.01
C LEU A 33 3.36 12.45 15.28
N GLU A 34 2.71 13.55 15.61
CA GLU A 34 3.00 14.33 16.84
C GLU A 34 2.82 13.51 18.12
N GLN A 35 1.87 12.58 18.12
CA GLN A 35 1.61 11.66 19.23
C GLN A 35 2.56 10.45 19.26
N GLY A 36 3.44 10.29 18.27
CA GLY A 36 4.30 9.11 18.13
C GLY A 36 3.51 7.82 17.90
N ARG A 37 2.32 7.92 17.30
CA ARG A 37 1.40 6.80 17.10
C ARG A 37 1.48 6.29 15.65
N PRO A 38 2.03 5.09 15.40
CA PRO A 38 2.11 4.53 14.06
C PRO A 38 0.72 4.22 13.50
N VAL A 39 0.57 4.37 12.19
CA VAL A 39 -0.68 4.22 11.44
C VAL A 39 -0.55 3.10 10.41
N LEU A 40 -1.53 2.20 10.39
CA LEU A 40 -1.76 1.25 9.31
C LEU A 40 -2.58 1.94 8.21
N TYR A 41 -2.02 2.04 7.01
CA TYR A 41 -2.79 2.41 5.82
C TYR A 41 -3.54 1.18 5.29
N VAL A 42 -4.81 1.33 4.93
CA VAL A 42 -5.64 0.24 4.39
C VAL A 42 -6.25 0.69 3.07
N ALA A 43 -5.95 -0.01 1.98
CA ALA A 43 -6.57 0.21 0.67
C ALA A 43 -6.49 -1.01 -0.25
N PHE A 44 -7.62 -1.33 -0.88
CA PHE A 44 -7.75 -2.49 -1.77
C PHE A 44 -7.84 -2.10 -3.25
N GLY A 45 -7.47 -0.86 -3.60
CA GLY A 45 -7.56 -0.35 -4.96
C GLY A 45 -8.98 0.03 -5.39
N SER A 46 -9.10 0.57 -6.60
CA SER A 46 -10.33 1.19 -7.10
C SER A 46 -11.28 0.23 -7.81
N GLN A 47 -10.80 -0.96 -8.20
CA GLN A 47 -11.51 -1.93 -9.05
C GLN A 47 -12.03 -3.15 -8.28
N VAL A 48 -11.72 -3.25 -7.00
CA VAL A 48 -12.08 -4.40 -6.17
C VAL A 48 -13.50 -4.26 -5.65
N TYR A 49 -14.28 -5.32 -5.82
CA TYR A 49 -15.52 -5.53 -5.08
C TYR A 49 -15.22 -6.34 -3.81
N ILE A 50 -15.61 -5.82 -2.65
CA ILE A 50 -15.54 -6.52 -1.36
C ILE A 50 -16.97 -6.76 -0.90
N SER A 51 -17.29 -8.00 -0.52
CA SER A 51 -18.64 -8.32 -0.07
C SER A 51 -19.00 -7.59 1.24
N PRO A 52 -20.29 -7.29 1.47
CA PRO A 52 -20.77 -6.69 2.73
C PRO A 52 -20.24 -7.42 3.97
N GLN A 53 -20.27 -8.76 3.92
CA GLN A 53 -19.82 -9.62 5.00
C GLN A 53 -18.31 -9.48 5.26
N GLN A 54 -17.50 -9.42 4.21
CA GLN A 54 -16.05 -9.28 4.35
C GLN A 54 -15.67 -7.87 4.83
N LEU A 55 -16.37 -6.82 4.38
CA LEU A 55 -16.21 -5.45 4.88
C LEU A 55 -16.49 -5.36 6.38
N LYS A 56 -17.56 -6.01 6.86
CA LYS A 56 -17.90 -6.08 8.28
C LYS A 56 -16.77 -6.72 9.10
N GLU A 57 -16.22 -7.85 8.64
CA GLU A 57 -15.06 -8.49 9.30
C GLU A 57 -13.82 -7.59 9.30
N ILE A 58 -13.56 -6.87 8.20
CA ILE A 58 -12.44 -5.91 8.13
C ILE A 58 -12.61 -4.80 9.17
N ALA A 59 -13.77 -4.17 9.19
CA ALA A 59 -14.06 -3.06 10.09
C ALA A 59 -13.95 -3.48 11.57
N ILE A 60 -14.48 -4.65 11.92
CA ILE A 60 -14.40 -5.17 13.28
C ILE A 60 -12.97 -5.57 13.63
N GLY A 61 -12.26 -6.27 12.73
CA GLY A 61 -10.87 -6.68 12.95
C GLY A 61 -9.92 -5.50 13.17
N LEU A 62 -10.08 -4.41 12.40
CA LEU A 62 -9.33 -3.16 12.59
C LEU A 62 -9.69 -2.45 13.90
N LYS A 63 -10.96 -2.48 14.31
CA LYS A 63 -11.39 -1.88 15.58
C LYS A 63 -10.78 -2.63 16.77
N GLU A 64 -10.77 -3.96 16.70
CA GLU A 64 -10.30 -4.86 17.76
C GLU A 64 -8.78 -5.00 17.85
N SER A 65 -8.03 -4.71 16.79
CA SER A 65 -6.55 -4.74 16.79
C SER A 65 -5.90 -3.60 17.55
N SER A 66 -6.69 -2.62 18.01
CA SER A 66 -6.20 -1.48 18.79
C SER A 66 -5.16 -0.57 18.10
N VAL A 67 -4.75 -0.86 16.87
CA VAL A 67 -3.85 -0.02 16.07
C VAL A 67 -4.55 1.27 15.62
N ASN A 68 -3.76 2.28 15.25
CA ASN A 68 -4.29 3.42 14.50
C ASN A 68 -4.34 3.05 13.02
N PHE A 69 -5.40 3.44 12.31
CA PHE A 69 -5.52 3.14 10.89
C PHE A 69 -6.21 4.25 10.09
N LEU A 70 -5.80 4.38 8.84
CA LEU A 70 -6.45 5.19 7.82
C LEU A 70 -6.93 4.22 6.74
N TRP A 71 -8.25 4.09 6.60
CA TRP A 71 -8.86 3.17 5.63
C TRP A 71 -9.52 3.93 4.50
N VAL A 72 -8.97 3.80 3.29
CA VAL A 72 -9.59 4.32 2.07
C VAL A 72 -10.53 3.27 1.50
N THR A 73 -11.81 3.62 1.37
CA THR A 73 -12.82 2.72 0.81
C THR A 73 -13.89 3.47 0.04
N ARG A 74 -14.35 2.87 -1.05
CA ARG A 74 -15.51 3.35 -1.82
C ARG A 74 -16.83 2.72 -1.37
N ALA A 75 -16.78 1.78 -0.43
CA ALA A 75 -17.94 1.01 -0.02
C ALA A 75 -19.00 1.88 0.65
N LYS A 76 -20.21 1.95 0.11
CA LYS A 76 -21.29 2.78 0.68
C LYS A 76 -21.97 2.09 1.86
N GLU A 77 -22.65 2.84 2.73
CA GLU A 77 -23.44 2.30 3.85
C GLU A 77 -24.48 1.26 3.41
N LEU A 78 -25.12 1.47 2.26
CA LEU A 78 -26.04 0.49 1.66
C LEU A 78 -25.39 -0.87 1.38
N GLU A 79 -24.08 -0.88 1.08
CA GLU A 79 -23.33 -2.10 0.79
C GLU A 79 -22.95 -2.88 2.06
N LEU A 80 -23.30 -2.39 3.25
CA LEU A 80 -23.10 -3.10 4.52
C LEU A 80 -24.40 -3.73 5.04
N GLY A 81 -25.46 -3.72 4.24
CA GLY A 81 -26.71 -4.41 4.53
C GLY A 81 -27.59 -3.73 5.59
N GLY A 82 -27.42 -2.43 5.83
CA GLY A 82 -28.26 -1.62 6.74
C GLY A 82 -28.10 -1.92 8.24
N GLU A 83 -27.58 -3.09 8.62
CA GLU A 83 -27.31 -3.46 10.02
C GLU A 83 -25.94 -3.01 10.54
N PHE A 84 -25.03 -2.59 9.65
CA PHE A 84 -23.67 -2.20 10.02
C PHE A 84 -23.29 -0.90 9.30
N GLU A 85 -23.08 0.17 10.06
CA GLU A 85 -22.62 1.45 9.54
C GLU A 85 -21.11 1.58 9.77
N LEU A 86 -20.35 1.84 8.69
CA LEU A 86 -18.93 2.12 8.80
C LEU A 86 -18.73 3.60 9.08
N GLU A 87 -18.56 3.92 10.37
CA GLU A 87 -18.28 5.27 10.87
C GLU A 87 -17.04 5.88 10.20
N GLU A 88 -17.10 7.16 9.85
CA GLU A 88 -15.94 7.90 9.34
C GLU A 88 -14.81 8.04 10.38
N ARG A 89 -15.19 8.04 11.67
CA ARG A 89 -14.29 8.13 12.82
C ARG A 89 -14.54 6.96 13.73
N ILE A 90 -13.54 6.10 13.88
CA ILE A 90 -13.61 4.94 14.78
C ILE A 90 -12.81 5.29 16.03
N GLY A 91 -13.48 5.98 16.95
CA GLY A 91 -12.86 6.61 18.11
C GLY A 91 -11.78 7.63 17.72
N ASP A 92 -10.69 7.67 18.47
CA ASP A 92 -9.51 8.48 18.13
C ASP A 92 -8.53 7.75 17.20
N ARG A 93 -8.69 6.44 16.99
CA ARG A 93 -7.70 5.55 16.35
C ARG A 93 -7.93 5.32 14.86
N GLY A 94 -9.16 5.39 14.37
CA GLY A 94 -9.48 5.12 12.98
C GLY A 94 -10.07 6.31 12.24
N ILE A 95 -9.68 6.50 10.99
CA ILE A 95 -10.40 7.35 10.03
C ILE A 95 -10.70 6.56 8.76
N VAL A 96 -11.94 6.68 8.26
CA VAL A 96 -12.36 6.12 6.98
C VAL A 96 -12.49 7.25 5.96
N VAL A 97 -11.78 7.13 4.85
CA VAL A 97 -11.68 8.15 3.79
C VAL A 97 -12.38 7.63 2.54
N ARG A 98 -13.39 8.38 2.09
CA ARG A 98 -14.24 8.00 0.94
C ARG A 98 -13.93 8.79 -0.33
N GLU A 99 -13.25 9.92 -0.17
CA GLU A 99 -12.75 10.74 -1.28
C GLU A 99 -11.54 10.11 -1.96
N TRP A 100 -11.19 10.64 -3.13
CA TRP A 100 -9.95 10.26 -3.79
C TRP A 100 -8.76 10.75 -2.97
N VAL A 101 -7.72 9.92 -2.87
CA VAL A 101 -6.48 10.27 -2.19
C VAL A 101 -5.29 10.03 -3.10
N ASP A 102 -4.23 10.82 -2.89
CA ASP A 102 -2.91 10.49 -3.39
C ASP A 102 -2.30 9.42 -2.46
N GLN A 103 -2.36 8.16 -2.90
CA GLN A 103 -1.82 7.04 -2.13
C GLN A 103 -0.32 7.19 -1.85
N ARG A 104 0.46 7.79 -2.77
CA ARG A 104 1.89 8.04 -2.58
C ARG A 104 2.09 9.05 -1.46
N GLU A 105 1.26 10.08 -1.37
CA GLU A 105 1.30 11.07 -0.28
C GLU A 105 1.05 10.43 1.09
N ILE A 106 0.08 9.49 1.18
CA ILE A 106 -0.17 8.74 2.41
C ILE A 106 1.01 7.85 2.77
N LEU A 107 1.51 7.04 1.83
CA LEU A 107 2.60 6.08 2.07
C LEU A 107 3.90 6.79 2.47
N MET A 108 4.17 7.97 1.92
CA MET A 108 5.36 8.78 2.26
C MET A 108 5.21 9.53 3.59
N HIS A 109 4.03 9.53 4.21
CA HIS A 109 3.81 10.20 5.48
C HIS A 109 4.48 9.45 6.63
N ARG A 110 5.26 10.15 7.46
CA ARG A 110 6.11 9.55 8.50
C ARG A 110 5.36 8.79 9.61
N SER A 111 4.07 9.04 9.80
CA SER A 111 3.25 8.27 10.74
C SER A 111 2.83 6.92 10.18
N VAL A 112 2.86 6.71 8.86
CA VAL A 112 2.46 5.45 8.25
C VAL A 112 3.56 4.42 8.43
N SER A 113 3.20 3.27 8.97
CA SER A 113 4.17 2.23 9.38
C SER A 113 3.78 0.83 8.91
N GLY A 114 2.68 0.70 8.17
CA GLY A 114 2.27 -0.54 7.52
C GLY A 114 1.19 -0.28 6.48
N PHE A 115 1.04 -1.20 5.53
CA PHE A 115 0.06 -1.10 4.46
C PHE A 115 -0.70 -2.41 4.25
N LEU A 116 -1.99 -2.45 4.60
CA LEU A 116 -2.89 -3.53 4.22
C LEU A 116 -3.34 -3.31 2.77
N SER A 117 -2.87 -4.19 1.88
CA SER A 117 -2.96 -3.99 0.43
C SER A 117 -3.47 -5.22 -0.29
N HIS A 118 -4.20 -4.97 -1.38
CA HIS A 118 -4.56 -5.97 -2.37
C HIS A 118 -3.38 -6.47 -3.22
N CYS A 119 -2.18 -5.89 -3.07
CA CYS A 119 -0.96 -6.27 -3.80
C CYS A 119 -1.03 -6.08 -5.33
N GLY A 120 -1.76 -5.07 -5.82
CA GLY A 120 -1.54 -4.59 -7.19
C GLY A 120 -0.10 -4.07 -7.35
N TRP A 121 0.55 -4.33 -8.48
CA TRP A 121 2.00 -4.11 -8.61
C TRP A 121 2.42 -2.65 -8.36
N ASN A 122 1.64 -1.67 -8.79
CA ASN A 122 1.91 -0.26 -8.50
C ASN A 122 1.91 0.02 -6.99
N SER A 123 0.91 -0.49 -6.26
CA SER A 123 0.82 -0.32 -4.81
C SER A 123 1.96 -1.02 -4.06
N VAL A 124 2.42 -2.18 -4.57
CA VAL A 124 3.62 -2.86 -4.03
C VAL A 124 4.86 -1.98 -4.22
N LEU A 125 5.09 -1.45 -5.42
CA LEU A 125 6.25 -0.61 -5.71
C LEU A 125 6.23 0.70 -4.91
N GLU A 126 5.08 1.38 -4.80
CA GLU A 126 4.92 2.57 -3.97
C GLU A 126 5.25 2.31 -2.51
N SER A 127 4.76 1.20 -1.95
CA SER A 127 5.04 0.82 -0.56
C SER A 127 6.52 0.53 -0.31
N ILE A 128 7.16 -0.22 -1.22
CA ILE A 128 8.61 -0.53 -1.14
C ILE A 128 9.42 0.77 -1.22
N CYS A 129 9.11 1.65 -2.17
CA CYS A 129 9.81 2.92 -2.33
C CYS A 129 9.67 3.84 -1.10
N ALA A 130 8.53 3.75 -0.41
CA ALA A 130 8.25 4.47 0.83
C ALA A 130 8.84 3.79 2.09
N GLY A 131 9.39 2.58 2.00
CA GLY A 131 9.87 1.82 3.15
C GLY A 131 8.75 1.34 4.08
N VAL A 132 7.53 1.15 3.55
CA VAL A 132 6.36 0.73 4.32
C VAL A 132 6.10 -0.77 4.12
N PRO A 133 6.11 -1.60 5.18
CA PRO A 133 5.88 -3.03 5.04
C PRO A 133 4.42 -3.34 4.72
N ILE A 134 4.19 -4.43 3.98
CA ILE A 134 2.86 -4.75 3.41
C ILE A 134 2.22 -5.91 4.18
N LEU A 135 0.95 -5.79 4.57
CA LEU A 135 0.10 -6.95 4.86
C LEU A 135 -0.69 -7.30 3.60
N ALA A 136 -0.27 -8.39 2.96
CA ALA A 136 -0.73 -8.81 1.66
C ALA A 136 -2.08 -9.53 1.73
N TRP A 137 -3.04 -9.04 0.96
CA TRP A 137 -4.37 -9.63 0.81
C TRP A 137 -4.83 -9.59 -0.65
N PRO A 138 -4.34 -10.49 -1.52
CA PRO A 138 -4.65 -10.46 -2.94
C PRO A 138 -6.12 -10.77 -3.23
N MET A 139 -6.70 -10.07 -4.20
CA MET A 139 -8.14 -10.13 -4.49
C MET A 139 -8.48 -10.44 -5.95
N MET A 140 -7.60 -10.22 -6.93
CA MET A 140 -7.83 -10.51 -8.35
C MET A 140 -6.53 -10.49 -9.19
N ALA A 141 -6.63 -10.78 -10.49
CA ALA A 141 -5.54 -10.65 -11.48
C ALA A 141 -4.23 -11.36 -11.04
N GLU A 142 -3.08 -10.70 -11.19
CA GLU A 142 -1.75 -11.20 -10.83
C GLU A 142 -1.40 -10.98 -9.35
N GLN A 143 -2.29 -10.34 -8.58
CA GLN A 143 -2.08 -10.01 -7.17
C GLN A 143 -1.67 -11.22 -6.31
N PRO A 144 -2.20 -12.45 -6.51
CA PRO A 144 -1.70 -13.64 -5.82
C PRO A 144 -0.19 -13.88 -5.97
N LEU A 145 0.35 -13.65 -7.16
CA LEU A 145 1.77 -13.80 -7.45
C LEU A 145 2.56 -12.65 -6.81
N ASN A 146 2.05 -11.42 -6.89
CA ASN A 146 2.65 -10.28 -6.21
C ASN A 146 2.68 -10.45 -4.69
N ALA A 147 1.60 -10.97 -4.10
CA ALA A 147 1.52 -11.27 -2.66
C ALA A 147 2.53 -12.34 -2.25
N ARG A 148 2.74 -13.36 -3.09
CA ARG A 148 3.81 -14.35 -2.90
C ARG A 148 5.19 -13.71 -2.96
N MET A 149 5.44 -12.85 -3.96
CA MET A 149 6.70 -12.10 -4.05
C MET A 149 6.95 -11.32 -2.76
N VAL A 150 5.96 -10.55 -2.30
CA VAL A 150 6.02 -9.72 -1.08
C VAL A 150 6.30 -10.54 0.18
N ALA A 151 5.58 -11.65 0.39
CA ALA A 151 5.62 -12.39 1.65
C ALA A 151 6.71 -13.47 1.71
N GLU A 152 7.06 -14.08 0.58
CA GLU A 152 7.93 -15.27 0.55
C GLU A 152 9.29 -14.99 -0.09
N GLU A 153 9.30 -14.31 -1.23
CA GLU A 153 10.51 -14.16 -2.07
C GLU A 153 11.40 -13.01 -1.60
N ILE A 154 10.85 -11.79 -1.49
CA ILE A 154 11.60 -10.60 -1.04
C ILE A 154 11.31 -10.22 0.42
N ARG A 155 10.30 -10.85 1.04
CA ARG A 155 9.98 -10.76 2.48
C ARG A 155 9.87 -9.31 3.00
N VAL A 156 9.20 -8.46 2.24
CA VAL A 156 8.91 -7.05 2.60
C VAL A 156 7.52 -6.88 3.23
N GLY A 157 6.85 -8.00 3.52
CA GLY A 157 5.52 -8.01 4.09
C GLY A 157 5.10 -9.37 4.63
N LEU A 158 3.93 -9.38 5.27
CA LEU A 158 3.24 -10.57 5.75
C LEU A 158 2.00 -10.84 4.90
N ARG A 159 1.30 -11.94 5.15
CA ARG A 159 0.07 -12.30 4.43
C ARG A 159 -1.08 -12.55 5.39
N VAL A 160 -2.28 -12.12 5.02
CA VAL A 160 -3.48 -12.44 5.80
C VAL A 160 -3.77 -13.94 5.82
N GLU A 161 -4.33 -14.42 6.93
CA GLU A 161 -4.76 -15.81 7.09
C GLU A 161 -6.23 -15.98 6.66
N THR A 162 -6.49 -16.79 5.63
CA THR A 162 -7.84 -17.08 5.16
C THR A 162 -8.39 -18.34 5.83
N CYS A 163 -9.72 -18.39 6.05
CA CYS A 163 -10.37 -19.47 6.80
C CYS A 163 -10.15 -20.87 6.23
N ASN A 164 -10.00 -20.97 4.91
CA ASN A 164 -9.87 -22.24 4.19
C ASN A 164 -8.49 -22.40 3.54
N GLY A 165 -7.53 -21.54 3.89
CA GLY A 165 -6.20 -21.51 3.27
C GLY A 165 -6.19 -21.11 1.80
N SER A 166 -7.33 -20.70 1.21
CA SER A 166 -7.35 -20.24 -0.17
C SER A 166 -6.68 -18.87 -0.29
N VAL A 167 -5.99 -18.66 -1.41
CA VAL A 167 -5.24 -17.43 -1.70
C VAL A 167 -6.10 -16.17 -1.59
N ARG A 168 -7.38 -16.27 -1.95
CA ARG A 168 -8.37 -15.17 -2.04
C ARG A 168 -9.58 -15.41 -1.12
N GLY A 169 -9.39 -16.26 -0.11
CA GLY A 169 -10.47 -16.74 0.74
C GLY A 169 -11.02 -15.65 1.65
N PHE A 170 -12.13 -15.98 2.30
CA PHE A 170 -12.69 -15.16 3.35
C PHE A 170 -11.73 -15.09 4.54
N VAL A 171 -11.55 -13.90 5.10
CA VAL A 171 -10.74 -13.65 6.30
C VAL A 171 -11.66 -13.20 7.41
N LYS A 172 -11.58 -13.88 8.55
CA LYS A 172 -12.29 -13.47 9.75
C LYS A 172 -11.55 -12.36 10.49
N ARG A 173 -12.30 -11.54 11.22
CA ARG A 173 -11.79 -10.45 12.07
C ARG A 173 -10.66 -10.88 12.99
N GLU A 174 -10.70 -12.09 13.56
CA GLU A 174 -9.68 -12.55 14.51
C GLU A 174 -8.34 -12.80 13.80
N GLY A 175 -8.38 -13.41 12.60
CA GLY A 175 -7.19 -13.63 11.77
C GLY A 175 -6.63 -12.30 11.23
N LEU A 176 -7.51 -11.39 10.81
CA LEU A 176 -7.09 -10.05 10.39
C LEU A 176 -6.43 -9.29 11.54
N LYS A 177 -7.08 -9.25 12.70
CA LYS A 177 -6.58 -8.62 13.91
C LYS A 177 -5.16 -9.09 14.23
N LYS A 178 -4.99 -10.41 14.34
CA LYS A 178 -3.71 -11.05 14.64
C LYS A 178 -2.62 -10.60 13.66
N MET A 179 -2.90 -10.66 12.36
CA MET A 179 -1.90 -10.31 11.35
C MET A 179 -1.62 -8.80 11.25
N VAL A 180 -2.59 -7.96 11.59
CA VAL A 180 -2.39 -6.51 11.73
C VAL A 180 -1.49 -6.21 12.93
N GLU A 181 -1.76 -6.80 14.10
CA GLU A 181 -0.91 -6.66 15.29
C GLU A 181 0.51 -7.15 15.02
N GLU A 182 0.65 -8.30 14.35
CA GLU A 182 1.95 -8.88 14.02
C GLU A 182 2.77 -8.00 13.05
N LEU A 183 2.14 -7.42 12.02
CA LEU A 183 2.83 -6.50 11.11
C LEU A 183 3.29 -5.22 11.82
N MET A 184 2.43 -4.67 12.68
CA MET A 184 2.63 -3.35 13.26
C MET A 184 3.56 -3.38 14.48
N GLU A 185 3.47 -4.42 15.30
CA GLU A 185 4.10 -4.49 16.63
C GLU A 185 4.91 -5.78 16.86
N GLY A 186 4.62 -6.85 16.10
CA GLY A 186 5.23 -8.17 16.25
C GLY A 186 6.66 -8.31 15.72
N GLU A 187 7.29 -9.46 16.02
CA GLU A 187 8.68 -9.73 15.62
C GLU A 187 8.78 -9.94 14.10
N MET A 188 7.83 -10.63 13.47
CA MET A 188 7.83 -10.78 12.02
C MET A 188 7.65 -9.41 11.33
N GLY A 189 6.83 -8.53 11.92
CA GLY A 189 6.68 -7.14 11.49
C GLY A 189 7.99 -6.36 11.53
N LYS A 190 8.80 -6.52 12.58
CA LYS A 190 10.13 -5.90 12.70
C LYS A 190 11.12 -6.43 11.66
N GLU A 191 11.06 -7.72 11.33
CA GLU A 191 11.92 -8.32 10.30
C GLU A 191 11.60 -7.77 8.91
N VAL A 192 10.32 -7.79 8.50
CA VAL A 192 9.93 -7.31 7.16
C VAL A 192 10.15 -5.80 7.01
N ARG A 193 10.13 -5.03 8.10
CA ARG A 193 10.44 -3.60 8.11
C ARG A 193 11.89 -3.32 7.71
N LYS A 194 12.85 -4.10 8.21
CA LYS A 194 14.26 -3.98 7.79
C LYS A 194 14.42 -4.29 6.31
N ASN A 195 13.74 -5.33 5.82
CA ASN A 195 13.81 -5.72 4.42
C ASN A 195 13.22 -4.63 3.52
N VAL A 196 12.04 -4.09 3.84
CA VAL A 196 11.42 -3.06 3.00
C VAL A 196 12.22 -1.77 2.98
N GLU A 197 12.89 -1.41 4.08
CA GLU A 197 13.84 -0.28 4.12
C GLU A 197 15.01 -0.52 3.15
N GLU A 198 15.63 -1.70 3.19
CA GLU A 198 16.72 -2.06 2.27
C GLU A 198 16.27 -2.03 0.80
N TYR A 199 15.13 -2.65 0.48
CA TYR A 199 14.58 -2.65 -0.87
C TYR A 199 14.18 -1.24 -1.33
N GLY A 200 13.70 -0.38 -0.43
CA GLY A 200 13.42 1.03 -0.70
C GLY A 200 14.68 1.82 -1.09
N GLU A 201 15.79 1.59 -0.40
CA GLU A 201 17.09 2.18 -0.77
C GLU A 201 17.60 1.67 -2.12
N LEU A 202 17.49 0.37 -2.37
CA LEU A 202 17.88 -0.24 -3.66
C LEU A 202 17.02 0.29 -4.81
N ALA A 203 15.71 0.44 -4.60
CA ALA A 203 14.79 1.04 -5.55
C ALA A 203 15.19 2.48 -5.92
N ARG A 204 15.56 3.30 -4.93
CA ARG A 204 16.02 4.68 -5.17
C ARG A 204 17.36 4.72 -5.91
N LYS A 205 18.32 3.87 -5.55
CA LYS A 205 19.61 3.73 -6.27
C LYS A 205 19.43 3.29 -7.73
N ALA A 206 18.47 2.40 -8.01
CA ALA A 206 18.20 1.95 -9.37
C ALA A 206 17.77 3.10 -10.30
N MET A 207 17.07 4.11 -9.75
CA MET A 207 16.55 5.27 -10.48
C MET A 207 17.50 6.48 -10.49
N GLU A 208 18.68 6.39 -9.87
CA GLU A 208 19.63 7.51 -9.76
C GLU A 208 20.09 8.01 -11.14
N VAL A 209 19.95 9.32 -11.38
CA VAL A 209 20.29 9.95 -12.66
C VAL A 209 21.79 9.79 -12.94
N GLY A 210 22.12 9.32 -14.14
CA GLY A 210 23.51 9.19 -14.59
C GLY A 210 24.27 7.97 -14.05
N GLY A 211 23.69 7.17 -13.15
CA GLY A 211 24.38 6.01 -12.57
C GLY A 211 23.50 4.77 -12.30
N GLY A 212 22.20 4.98 -12.07
CA GLY A 212 21.24 3.93 -11.73
C GLY A 212 21.09 2.87 -12.83
N SER A 213 20.82 1.63 -12.42
CA SER A 213 20.61 0.52 -13.36
C SER A 213 19.40 0.76 -14.27
N SER A 214 18.28 1.23 -13.72
CA SER A 214 17.06 1.54 -14.47
C SER A 214 17.25 2.74 -15.39
N TRP A 215 18.00 3.77 -14.93
CA TRP A 215 18.37 4.92 -15.74
C TRP A 215 19.17 4.50 -16.98
N ARG A 216 20.25 3.72 -16.78
CA ARG A 216 21.08 3.21 -17.89
C ARG A 216 20.31 2.27 -18.82
N THR A 217 19.40 1.47 -18.27
CA THR A 217 18.56 0.56 -19.06
C THR A 217 17.57 1.32 -19.93
N LEU A 218 16.99 2.41 -19.42
CA LEU A 218 16.13 3.30 -20.19
C LEU A 218 16.90 4.01 -21.31
N ASP A 219 18.10 4.51 -21.01
CA ASP A 219 18.97 5.14 -22.02
C ASP A 219 19.33 4.15 -23.14
N ALA A 220 19.71 2.93 -22.78
CA ALA A 220 19.98 1.86 -23.75
C ALA A 220 18.75 1.52 -24.61
N LEU A 221 17.55 1.48 -24.02
CA LEU A 221 16.29 1.27 -24.76
C LEU A 221 16.04 2.41 -25.76
N VAL A 222 16.20 3.67 -25.35
CA VAL A 222 16.01 4.83 -26.23
C VAL A 222 17.01 4.82 -27.39
N ASN A 223 18.26 4.48 -27.10
CA ASN A 223 19.30 4.36 -28.11
C ASN A 223 19.01 3.25 -29.14
N ASP A 224 18.53 2.09 -28.69
CA ASP A 224 18.14 0.98 -29.58
C ASP A 224 17.01 1.39 -30.54
N LEU A 225 15.96 2.03 -30.00
CA LEU A 225 14.82 2.51 -30.78
C LEU A 225 15.23 3.58 -31.81
N THR A 226 16.07 4.53 -31.41
CA THR A 226 16.51 5.62 -32.32
C THR A 226 17.53 5.18 -33.35
N CYS A 227 18.35 4.17 -33.08
CA CYS A 227 19.25 3.55 -34.06
C CYS A 227 18.48 2.71 -35.08
N ALA A 228 17.44 1.98 -34.66
CA ALA A 228 16.59 1.20 -35.56
C ALA A 228 15.91 2.07 -36.63
N GLU A 229 15.43 3.27 -36.24
CA GLU A 229 14.82 4.25 -37.17
C GLU A 229 15.81 4.84 -38.20
N ARG A 230 17.10 4.87 -37.87
CA ARG A 230 18.16 5.36 -38.78
C ARG A 230 18.65 4.30 -39.77
N GLY A 231 18.44 3.01 -39.48
CA GLY A 231 18.81 1.89 -40.36
C GLY A 231 17.74 1.49 -41.38
N THR A 232 16.56 2.12 -41.36
CA THR A 232 15.41 1.81 -42.24
C THR A 232 15.08 2.94 -43.25
N ARG A 233 15.96 3.93 -43.42
CA ARG A 233 15.87 4.97 -44.46
C ARG A 233 16.98 4.85 -45.50
#